data_AF-L9X1R9-F1
#
_entry.id   AF-L9X1R9-F1
#
_cell.length_a   1.000
_cell.length_b   1.000
_cell.length_c   1.000
_cell.angle_alpha   90.00
_cell.angle_beta   90.00
_cell.angle_gamma   90.00
#
_symmetry.space_group_name_H-M   'P 1'
#
loop_
_entity.id
_entity.type
_entity.pdbx_description
1 polymer ?
#
loop_
_entity_poly.entity_id
_entity_poly.type
_entity_poly.pdbx_seq_one_letter_code
_entity_poly.pdbx_strand_id
1 'polypeptide(L)'
;MDLVEHARALRAHTAYLHVADAAGVDGEGLQIGDGEIDFERLVPVYEGFDGPIITEIWRDHERRDAGSKSATERLRDVRQRVR
;
A
#
# COMPACT_ATOMS: atom_id res chain seq x y z
N MET A 1 8.12 -9.77 12.96
CA MET A 1 8.85 -9.64 11.68
C MET A 1 8.55 -8.24 11.18
N ASP A 2 9.55 -7.45 10.81
CA ASP A 2 9.33 -6.11 10.25
C ASP A 2 8.82 -6.23 8.80
N LEU A 3 7.78 -5.47 8.46
CA LEU A 3 7.12 -5.54 7.16
C LEU A 3 8.06 -5.13 6.00
N VAL A 4 8.96 -4.16 6.24
CA VAL A 4 9.89 -3.68 5.21
C VAL A 4 10.94 -4.74 4.91
N GLU A 5 11.44 -5.45 5.92
CA GLU A 5 12.32 -6.60 5.72
C GLU A 5 11.66 -7.72 4.93
N HIS A 6 10.39 -8.03 5.25
CA HIS A 6 9.61 -9.02 4.51
C HIS A 6 9.43 -8.61 3.04
N ALA A 7 9.04 -7.35 2.78
CA ALA A 7 8.88 -6.82 1.43
C ALA A 7 10.18 -6.90 0.62
N ARG A 8 11.34 -6.56 1.22
CA ARG A 8 12.65 -6.67 0.54
C ARG A 8 12.98 -8.10 0.15
N ALA A 9 12.70 -9.07 1.02
CA ALA A 9 12.97 -10.47 0.76
C ALA A 9 12.13 -11.02 -0.42
N LEU A 10 10.90 -10.54 -0.58
CA LEU A 10 9.98 -11.00 -1.62
C LEU A 10 10.04 -10.19 -2.92
N ARG A 11 10.58 -8.96 -2.90
CA ARG A 11 10.54 -7.99 -4.00
C ARG A 11 10.96 -8.55 -5.38
N ALA A 12 11.94 -9.46 -5.42
CA ALA A 12 12.43 -10.07 -6.65
C ALA A 12 11.47 -11.12 -7.25
N HIS A 13 10.54 -11.62 -6.45
CA HIS A 13 9.56 -12.65 -6.81
C HIS A 13 8.13 -12.10 -6.92
N THR A 14 7.89 -10.86 -6.48
CA THR A 14 6.60 -10.18 -6.57
C THR A 14 6.27 -9.82 -8.01
N ALA A 15 5.17 -10.36 -8.54
CA ALA A 15 4.65 -10.04 -9.88
C ALA A 15 3.53 -8.99 -9.87
N TYR A 16 2.77 -8.89 -8.77
CA TYR A 16 1.70 -7.93 -8.54
C TYR A 16 1.60 -7.63 -7.05
N LEU A 17 1.03 -6.48 -6.70
CA LEU A 17 0.85 -6.04 -5.32
C LEU A 17 -0.62 -5.78 -5.02
N HIS A 18 -1.07 -6.26 -3.86
CA HIS A 18 -2.30 -5.82 -3.22
C HIS A 18 -1.89 -4.94 -2.04
N VAL A 19 -2.47 -3.76 -1.94
CA VAL A 19 -2.04 -2.72 -1.00
C VAL A 19 -3.25 -2.17 -0.26
N ALA A 20 -3.25 -2.38 1.06
CA ALA A 20 -4.18 -1.78 2.00
C ALA A 20 -3.38 -1.19 3.16
N ASP A 21 -3.98 -0.28 3.91
CA ASP A 21 -3.47 0.06 5.23
C ASP A 21 -4.11 -0.86 6.28
N ALA A 22 -3.43 -1.02 7.41
CA ALA A 22 -3.88 -1.86 8.50
C ALA A 22 -3.45 -1.30 9.85
N ALA A 23 -4.22 -1.60 10.90
CA ALA A 23 -3.88 -1.26 12.27
C ALA A 23 -4.18 -2.42 13.24
N GLY A 24 -3.35 -2.58 14.27
CA GLY A 24 -3.53 -3.64 15.26
C GLY A 24 -3.37 -5.05 14.68
N VAL A 25 -4.26 -5.97 15.07
CA VAL A 25 -4.15 -7.40 14.71
C VAL A 25 -5.03 -7.76 13.50
N ASP A 26 -6.27 -7.28 13.47
CA ASP A 26 -7.29 -7.65 12.46
C ASP A 26 -7.83 -6.43 11.68
N GLY A 27 -7.17 -5.28 11.78
CA GLY A 27 -7.66 -4.01 11.23
C GLY A 27 -7.22 -3.75 9.79
N GLU A 28 -7.27 -4.76 8.89
CA GLU A 28 -6.91 -4.60 7.48
C GLU A 28 -7.97 -3.83 6.67
N GLY A 29 -7.59 -3.36 5.48
CA GLY A 29 -8.51 -2.69 4.54
C GLY A 29 -8.83 -1.23 4.90
N LEU A 30 -8.06 -0.64 5.81
CA LEU A 30 -8.15 0.79 6.11
C LEU A 30 -7.66 1.62 4.92
N GLN A 31 -8.08 2.88 4.90
CA GLN A 31 -7.58 3.82 3.91
C GLN A 31 -6.09 4.10 4.15
N ILE A 32 -5.32 4.29 3.06
CA ILE A 32 -3.89 4.59 3.10
C ILE A 32 -3.61 5.81 3.96
N GLY A 33 -2.83 5.68 5.02
CA GLY A 33 -2.51 6.73 5.98
C GLY A 33 -3.48 6.86 7.15
N ASP A 34 -4.53 6.03 7.20
CA ASP A 34 -5.43 5.95 8.36
C ASP A 34 -5.05 4.79 9.30
N GLY A 35 -4.10 3.92 8.90
CA GLY A 35 -3.57 2.82 9.70
C GLY A 35 -2.16 3.07 10.25
N GLU A 36 -1.44 1.98 10.50
CA GLU A 36 -0.13 1.98 11.18
C GLU A 36 1.02 1.60 10.23
N ILE A 37 0.74 1.32 8.95
CA ILE A 37 1.79 0.98 7.99
C ILE A 37 2.64 2.22 7.65
N ASP A 38 3.94 2.10 7.88
CA ASP A 38 4.92 3.11 7.46
C ASP A 38 5.20 3.00 5.95
N PHE A 39 4.34 3.67 5.16
CA PHE A 39 4.49 3.72 3.71
C PHE A 39 5.73 4.50 3.26
N GLU A 40 6.25 5.43 4.06
CA GLU A 40 7.48 6.17 3.70
C GLU A 40 8.70 5.24 3.70
N ARG A 41 8.73 4.25 4.58
CA ARG A 41 9.75 3.17 4.55
C ARG A 41 9.45 2.08 3.51
N LEU A 42 8.18 1.79 3.24
CA LEU A 42 7.79 0.68 2.36
C LEU A 42 7.89 1.03 0.87
N VAL A 43 7.44 2.22 0.45
CA VAL A 43 7.41 2.63 -0.96
C VAL A 43 8.78 2.56 -1.64
N PRO A 44 9.90 2.98 -1.02
CA PRO A 44 11.23 2.86 -1.62
C PRO A 44 11.66 1.41 -1.94
N VAL A 45 11.15 0.40 -1.22
CA VAL A 45 11.45 -1.02 -1.51
C VAL A 45 10.92 -1.43 -2.89
N TYR A 46 9.85 -0.79 -3.34
CA TYR A 46 9.20 -1.07 -4.61
C TYR A 46 9.59 -0.05 -5.70
N GLU A 47 10.68 0.70 -5.52
CA GLU A 47 11.23 1.50 -6.62
C GLU A 47 11.53 0.62 -7.84
N GLY A 48 11.20 1.14 -9.03
CA GLY A 48 11.32 0.41 -10.29
C GLY A 48 10.38 -0.79 -10.45
N PHE A 49 9.40 -0.98 -9.56
CA PHE A 49 8.35 -1.98 -9.77
C PHE A 49 7.38 -1.48 -10.86
N ASP A 50 7.14 -2.32 -11.87
CA ASP A 50 6.31 -2.05 -13.05
C ASP A 50 5.08 -2.97 -13.14
N GLY A 51 4.94 -3.90 -12.19
CA GLY A 51 3.79 -4.80 -12.11
C GLY A 51 2.51 -4.10 -11.62
N PRO A 52 1.35 -4.78 -11.73
CA PRO A 52 0.08 -4.25 -11.26
C PRO A 52 0.08 -3.96 -9.75
N ILE A 53 -0.53 -2.84 -9.37
CA ILE A 53 -0.79 -2.46 -7.98
C ILE A 53 -2.30 -2.30 -7.82
N ILE A 54 -2.88 -3.12 -6.95
CA ILE A 54 -4.31 -3.13 -6.62
C ILE A 54 -4.44 -2.57 -5.21
N THR A 55 -5.23 -1.50 -5.04
CA THR A 55 -5.55 -0.97 -3.70
C THR A 55 -6.78 -1.65 -3.14
N GLU A 56 -6.69 -2.19 -1.93
CA GLU A 56 -7.77 -2.94 -1.28
C GLU A 56 -8.35 -2.14 -0.11
N ILE A 57 -9.38 -1.35 -0.38
CA ILE A 57 -10.07 -0.53 0.64
C ILE A 57 -11.39 -1.18 1.02
N TRP A 58 -11.66 -1.29 2.32
CA TRP A 58 -12.88 -1.92 2.81
C TRP A 58 -14.13 -1.16 2.35
N ARG A 59 -15.12 -1.91 1.83
CA ARG A 59 -16.38 -1.39 1.25
C ARG A 59 -16.20 -0.38 0.11
N ASP A 60 -15.10 -0.44 -0.64
CA ASP A 60 -14.88 0.51 -1.74
C ASP A 60 -15.95 0.41 -2.85
N HIS A 61 -16.44 -0.81 -3.12
CA HIS A 61 -17.51 -1.06 -4.08
C HIS A 61 -18.83 -0.37 -3.70
N GLU A 62 -19.12 -0.23 -2.41
CA GLU A 62 -20.30 0.51 -1.91
C GLU A 62 -20.16 2.02 -2.16
N ARG A 63 -18.92 2.49 -2.34
CA ARG A 63 -18.54 3.91 -2.51
C ARG A 63 -18.10 4.26 -3.93
N ARG A 64 -18.44 3.42 -4.92
CA ARG A 64 -18.11 3.65 -6.35
C ARG A 64 -16.61 3.90 -6.57
N ASP A 65 -15.80 3.09 -5.89
CA ASP A 65 -14.34 3.07 -6.03
C ASP A 65 -13.64 4.37 -5.58
N ALA A 66 -14.31 5.21 -4.79
CA ALA A 66 -13.75 6.46 -4.29
C ALA A 66 -12.57 6.25 -3.33
N GLY A 67 -12.57 5.15 -2.58
CA GLY A 67 -11.50 4.73 -1.70
C GLY A 67 -10.24 4.35 -2.48
N SER A 68 -10.35 3.55 -3.54
CA SER A 68 -9.22 3.18 -4.41
C SER A 68 -8.59 4.40 -5.11
N LYS A 69 -9.42 5.35 -5.57
CA LYS A 69 -8.92 6.61 -6.14
C LYS A 69 -8.09 7.39 -5.13
N SER A 70 -8.64 7.58 -3.93
CA SER A 70 -7.95 8.28 -2.84
C SER A 70 -6.66 7.56 -2.42
N ALA A 71 -6.69 6.23 -2.32
CA ALA A 71 -5.53 5.42 -1.99
C ALA A 71 -4.39 5.61 -2.99
N THR A 72 -4.72 5.61 -4.29
CA THR A 72 -3.76 5.83 -5.38
C THR A 72 -3.12 7.22 -5.30
N GLU A 73 -3.91 8.26 -4.99
CA GLU A 73 -3.41 9.61 -4.80
C GLU A 73 -2.47 9.70 -3.59
N ARG A 74 -2.86 9.15 -2.44
CA ARG A 74 -2.03 9.15 -1.22
C ARG A 74 -0.71 8.40 -1.39
N LEU A 75 -0.71 7.25 -2.06
CA LEU A 75 0.51 6.50 -2.38
C LEU A 75 1.42 7.27 -3.35
N ARG A 76 0.83 8.01 -4.31
CA ARG A 76 1.59 8.89 -5.20
C ARG A 76 2.24 10.03 -4.42
N ASP A 77 1.55 10.62 -3.46
CA ASP A 77 2.10 11.68 -2.63
C ASP A 77 3.25 11.17 -1.76
N VAL A 78 3.11 9.99 -1.14
CA VAL A 78 4.20 9.32 -0.42
C VAL A 78 5.41 9.17 -1.34
N ARG A 79 5.22 8.62 -2.55
CA ARG A 79 6.29 8.44 -3.54
C ARG A 79 6.99 9.75 -3.91
N GLN A 80 6.27 10.87 -3.95
CA GLN A 80 6.86 12.18 -4.23
C GLN A 80 7.66 12.72 -3.05
N ARG A 81 7.27 12.43 -1.81
CA ARG A 81 7.97 12.87 -0.60
C ARG A 81 9.28 12.12 -0.35
N VAL A 82 9.32 10.83 -0.71
CA VAL A 82 10.46 9.94 -0.46
C VAL A 82 11.42 9.82 -1.66
N ARG A 83 11.25 10.68 -2.67
CA ARG A 83 12.07 10.74 -3.88
C ARG A 83 13.17 11.78 -3.80
#